data_AF-A0A6I4MPC7-F1
#
_entry.id   AF-A0A6I4MPC7-F1
#
_cell.length_a   1.000
_cell.length_b   1.000
_cell.length_c   1.000
_cell.angle_alpha   90.00
_cell.angle_beta   90.00
_cell.angle_gamma   90.00
#
_symmetry.space_group_name_H-M   'P 1'
#
loop_
_entity.id
_entity.type
_entity.pdbx_description
1 polymer ?
#
loop_
_entity_poly.entity_id
_entity_poly.type
_entity_poly.pdbx_seq_one_letter_code
_entity_poly.pdbx_strand_id
1 'polypeptide(L)'
;MTLAISDYPRVHLGKVAEINGMTTADGPWIPVREAFDLTGLQSGVLVRWEEEGLISVVQDSVRSPRRYLKPELEVVAELGTGGPPNLRTVRQYISGQGAGQAAPSANGPARAEQRVHTTEPDHSEGARYLVTLANLLRGQKLVTEPVSERRLRVTTGPDSRGVAIECNRRTSDDGRWWFSWGGGVWLCEADNPTEAVVQVKAALRTVGAP
;
A
#
# COMPACT_ATOMS: atom_id res chain seq x y z
N MET A 1 -18.03 -21.10 -29.62
CA MET A 1 -17.81 -21.81 -28.35
C MET A 1 -16.31 -22.06 -28.22
N THR A 2 -15.61 -21.15 -27.55
CA THR A 2 -14.15 -21.25 -27.35
C THR A 2 -13.96 -21.98 -26.03
N LEU A 3 -13.50 -23.23 -26.08
CA LEU A 3 -13.13 -24.00 -24.88
C LEU A 3 -11.91 -23.31 -24.27
N ALA A 4 -12.12 -22.58 -23.17
CA ALA A 4 -11.04 -22.02 -22.37
C ALA A 4 -10.19 -23.17 -21.85
N ILE A 5 -8.92 -23.20 -22.28
CA ILE A 5 -7.90 -24.10 -21.75
C ILE A 5 -7.86 -23.83 -20.25
N SER A 6 -8.25 -24.82 -19.44
CA SER A 6 -8.18 -24.71 -18.00
C SER A 6 -6.71 -24.89 -17.62
N ASP A 7 -6.03 -23.82 -17.21
CA ASP A 7 -4.64 -23.81 -16.73
C ASP A 7 -4.49 -24.50 -15.35
N TYR A 8 -5.15 -25.65 -15.18
CA TYR A 8 -5.17 -26.43 -13.95
C TYR A 8 -4.39 -27.74 -14.14
N PRO A 9 -3.59 -28.15 -13.14
CA PRO A 9 -3.39 -27.52 -11.83
C PRO A 9 -2.60 -26.21 -11.92
N ARG A 10 -3.10 -25.17 -11.25
CA ARG A 10 -2.41 -23.87 -11.16
C ARG A 10 -1.40 -23.97 -10.04
N VAL A 11 -0.12 -24.01 -10.39
CA VAL A 11 1.00 -23.92 -9.46
C VAL A 11 1.74 -22.63 -9.76
N HIS A 12 1.75 -21.72 -8.79
CA HIS A 12 2.46 -20.45 -8.91
C HIS A 12 3.37 -20.30 -7.71
N LEU A 13 4.65 -20.04 -7.97
CA LEU A 13 5.64 -19.75 -6.93
C LEU A 13 5.64 -18.24 -6.68
N GLY A 14 5.55 -17.86 -5.41
CA GLY A 14 5.60 -16.47 -4.99
C GLY A 14 7.03 -15.95 -4.93
N LYS A 15 7.18 -14.62 -5.02
CA LYS A 15 8.48 -13.95 -4.88
C LYS A 15 9.15 -14.21 -3.54
N VAL A 16 8.38 -14.38 -2.45
CA VAL A 16 8.96 -14.68 -1.14
C VAL A 16 9.62 -16.06 -1.16
N ALA A 17 8.95 -17.08 -1.73
CA ALA A 17 9.53 -18.39 -1.94
C ALA A 17 10.79 -18.34 -2.83
N GLU A 18 10.75 -17.63 -3.97
CA GLU A 18 11.90 -17.50 -4.88
C GLU A 18 13.15 -16.93 -4.18
N ILE A 19 12.99 -15.85 -3.42
CA ILE A 19 14.10 -15.18 -2.72
C ILE A 19 14.71 -16.05 -1.63
N ASN A 20 13.90 -16.89 -0.99
CA ASN A 20 14.36 -17.81 0.04
C ASN A 20 14.85 -19.15 -0.53
N GLY A 21 14.95 -19.28 -1.86
CA GLY A 21 15.38 -20.51 -2.52
C GLY A 21 14.41 -21.68 -2.31
N MET A 22 13.15 -21.40 -2.02
CA MET A 22 12.11 -22.40 -1.84
C MET A 22 11.57 -22.85 -3.19
N THR A 23 11.29 -24.13 -3.29
CA THR A 23 10.74 -24.81 -4.45
C THR A 23 9.36 -25.38 -4.12
N THR A 24 8.61 -25.75 -5.16
CA THR A 24 7.28 -26.37 -5.01
C THR A 24 7.32 -27.74 -4.31
N ALA A 25 8.51 -28.33 -4.17
CA ALA A 25 8.75 -29.60 -3.48
C ALA A 25 9.03 -29.43 -1.98
N ASP A 26 9.34 -28.22 -1.51
CA ASP A 26 9.89 -27.99 -0.17
C ASP A 26 8.86 -27.94 0.96
N GLY A 27 7.57 -27.84 0.64
CA GLY A 27 6.57 -27.58 1.66
C GLY A 27 5.32 -28.42 1.55
N PRO A 28 4.74 -28.81 2.70
CA PRO A 28 3.33 -29.13 2.73
C PRO A 28 2.54 -27.87 2.33
N TRP A 29 1.59 -28.05 1.42
CA TRP A 29 0.67 -27.01 0.97
C TRP A 29 -0.55 -26.98 1.90
N ILE A 30 -0.71 -25.90 2.65
CA ILE A 30 -1.72 -25.79 3.71
C ILE A 30 -2.98 -25.03 3.23
N PRO A 31 -4.18 -25.37 3.74
CA PRO A 31 -5.40 -24.68 3.38
C PRO A 31 -5.44 -23.25 3.95
N VAL A 32 -6.29 -22.39 3.36
CA VAL A 32 -6.53 -20.99 3.76
C VAL A 32 -6.69 -20.81 5.28
N ARG A 33 -7.39 -21.74 5.95
CA ARG A 33 -7.64 -21.66 7.40
C ARG A 33 -6.35 -21.78 8.22
N GLU A 34 -5.50 -22.75 7.90
CA GLU A 34 -4.22 -22.92 8.59
C GLU A 34 -3.27 -21.75 8.25
N ALA A 35 -3.33 -21.23 7.03
CA ALA A 35 -2.60 -20.01 6.65
C ALA A 35 -3.02 -18.79 7.49
N PHE A 36 -4.32 -18.65 7.79
CA PHE A 36 -4.83 -17.62 8.70
C PHE A 36 -4.34 -17.84 10.13
N ASP A 37 -4.40 -19.06 10.65
CA ASP A 37 -3.94 -19.36 12.01
C ASP A 37 -2.43 -19.05 12.17
N LEU A 38 -1.65 -19.21 11.11
CA LEU A 38 -0.21 -18.97 11.09
C LEU A 38 0.14 -17.47 10.94
N THR A 39 -0.54 -16.75 10.06
CA THR A 39 -0.17 -15.36 9.68
C THR A 39 -1.09 -14.28 10.25
N GLY A 40 -2.29 -14.64 10.69
CA GLY A 40 -3.37 -13.71 11.02
C GLY A 40 -4.00 -13.01 9.80
N LEU A 41 -3.62 -13.37 8.56
CA LEU A 41 -4.10 -12.73 7.34
C LEU A 41 -5.44 -13.32 6.88
N GLN A 42 -6.43 -12.44 6.69
CA GLN A 42 -7.73 -12.81 6.14
C GLN A 42 -7.61 -13.40 4.73
N SER A 43 -8.55 -14.28 4.36
CA SER A 43 -8.53 -14.99 3.06
C SER A 43 -8.47 -14.05 1.86
N GLY A 44 -9.19 -12.93 1.88
CA GLY A 44 -9.16 -11.93 0.81
C GLY A 44 -7.79 -11.26 0.64
N VAL A 45 -7.01 -11.14 1.72
CA VAL A 45 -5.64 -10.59 1.68
C VAL A 45 -4.69 -11.61 1.04
N LEU A 46 -4.80 -12.88 1.41
CA LEU A 46 -4.01 -13.96 0.79
C LEU A 46 -4.28 -14.07 -0.72
N VAL A 47 -5.55 -14.00 -1.14
CA VAL A 47 -5.91 -14.00 -2.57
C VAL A 47 -5.31 -12.80 -3.29
N ARG A 48 -5.37 -11.61 -2.70
CA ARG A 48 -4.75 -10.42 -3.30
C ARG A 48 -3.23 -10.56 -3.41
N TRP A 49 -2.58 -11.12 -2.41
CA TRP A 49 -1.12 -11.31 -2.41
C TRP A 49 -0.67 -12.36 -3.43
N GLU A 50 -1.47 -13.42 -3.60
CA GLU A 50 -1.35 -14.38 -4.69
C GLU A 50 -1.45 -13.70 -6.06
N GLU A 51 -2.48 -12.86 -6.28
CA GLU A 51 -2.68 -12.15 -7.54
C GLU A 51 -1.53 -11.19 -7.85
N GLU A 52 -0.88 -10.63 -6.83
CA GLU A 52 0.33 -9.82 -6.96
C GLU A 52 1.64 -10.65 -7.10
N GLY A 53 1.55 -11.98 -7.06
CA GLY A 53 2.68 -12.91 -7.19
C GLY A 53 3.64 -12.89 -5.99
N LEU A 54 3.15 -12.52 -4.81
CA LEU A 54 3.97 -12.38 -3.60
C LEU A 54 4.13 -13.70 -2.86
N ILE A 55 3.04 -14.48 -2.80
CA ILE A 55 2.99 -15.77 -2.13
C ILE A 55 2.64 -16.87 -3.11
N SER A 56 3.14 -18.08 -2.84
CA SER A 56 2.93 -19.26 -3.65
C SER A 56 1.55 -19.85 -3.41
N VAL A 57 0.93 -20.34 -4.49
CA VAL A 57 -0.37 -21.00 -4.44
C VAL A 57 -0.37 -22.26 -5.29
N VAL A 58 -1.08 -23.29 -4.81
CA VAL A 58 -1.50 -24.43 -5.61
C VAL A 58 -3.02 -24.58 -5.60
N GLN A 59 -3.59 -24.82 -6.78
CA GLN A 59 -5.01 -25.09 -6.95
C GLN A 59 -5.22 -26.17 -8.03
N ASP A 60 -5.82 -27.29 -7.64
CA ASP A 60 -5.92 -28.47 -8.54
C ASP A 60 -6.99 -28.31 -9.62
N SER A 61 -8.05 -27.53 -9.34
CA SER A 61 -9.16 -27.26 -10.25
C SER A 61 -9.82 -25.93 -9.91
N VAL A 62 -10.64 -25.38 -10.83
CA VAL A 62 -11.38 -24.12 -10.63
C VAL A 62 -12.17 -24.09 -9.31
N ARG A 63 -12.70 -25.24 -8.87
CA ARG A 63 -13.50 -25.37 -7.65
C ARG A 63 -12.72 -25.89 -6.45
N SER A 64 -11.48 -26.35 -6.66
CA SER A 64 -10.65 -26.83 -5.56
C SER A 64 -10.25 -25.66 -4.66
N PRO A 65 -10.16 -25.87 -3.34
CA PRO A 65 -9.65 -24.85 -2.43
C PRO A 65 -8.19 -24.53 -2.78
N ARG A 66 -7.83 -23.26 -2.62
CA ARG A 66 -6.43 -22.81 -2.71
C ARG A 66 -5.65 -23.33 -1.52
N ARG A 67 -4.40 -23.74 -1.77
CA ARG A 67 -3.44 -24.10 -0.74
C ARG A 67 -2.18 -23.26 -0.91
N TYR A 68 -1.55 -22.91 0.19
CA TYR A 68 -0.39 -22.01 0.24
C TYR A 68 0.82 -22.75 0.79
N LEU A 69 2.02 -22.32 0.37
CA LEU A 69 3.26 -22.96 0.78
C LEU A 69 3.57 -22.60 2.25
N LYS A 70 3.55 -23.59 3.15
CA LYS A 70 3.70 -23.34 4.60
C LYS A 70 5.03 -22.66 4.97
N PRO A 71 6.22 -23.13 4.53
CA PRO A 71 7.50 -22.49 4.87
C PRO A 71 7.56 -21.02 4.45
N GLU A 72 6.98 -20.67 3.32
CA GLU A 72 6.91 -19.29 2.85
C GLU A 72 6.06 -18.41 3.77
N LEU A 73 4.92 -18.94 4.25
CA LEU A 73 4.06 -18.23 5.18
C LEU A 73 4.68 -18.06 6.57
N GLU A 74 5.56 -18.97 7.00
CA GLU A 74 6.36 -18.83 8.23
C GLU A 74 7.30 -17.62 8.14
N VAL A 75 8.02 -17.48 7.02
CA VAL A 75 8.84 -16.28 6.76
C VAL A 75 7.98 -15.02 6.77
N VAL A 76 6.82 -15.06 6.12
CA VAL A 76 5.87 -13.92 6.11
C VAL A 76 5.38 -13.57 7.52
N ALA A 77 5.11 -14.56 8.36
CA ALA A 77 4.66 -14.33 9.73
C ALA A 77 5.77 -13.72 10.60
N GLU A 78 7.03 -14.15 10.44
CA GLU A 78 8.18 -13.58 11.14
C GLU A 78 8.41 -12.10 10.79
N LEU A 79 8.07 -11.68 9.57
CA LEU A 79 8.11 -10.26 9.19
C LEU A 79 7.06 -9.41 9.94
N GLY A 80 6.02 -10.03 10.50
CA GLY A 80 5.03 -9.37 11.35
C GLY A 80 5.56 -9.26 12.79
N THR A 81 6.00 -8.08 13.21
CA THR A 81 6.48 -7.82 14.58
C THR A 81 5.34 -7.82 15.63
N GLY A 82 4.73 -8.98 15.87
CA GLY A 82 3.66 -9.17 16.87
C GLY A 82 2.24 -8.85 16.37
N GLY A 83 2.02 -8.83 15.05
CA GLY A 83 0.70 -8.63 14.44
C GLY A 83 0.68 -9.12 12.99
N PRO A 84 -0.48 -9.08 12.31
CA PRO A 84 -0.59 -9.53 10.93
C PRO A 84 0.42 -8.79 10.03
N PRO A 85 1.20 -9.51 9.22
CA PRO A 85 2.26 -8.90 8.42
C PRO A 85 1.67 -7.93 7.39
N ASN A 86 2.32 -6.78 7.25
CA ASN A 86 1.91 -5.76 6.28
C ASN A 86 2.53 -6.07 4.91
N LEU A 87 1.74 -5.93 3.85
CA LEU A 87 2.15 -6.01 2.45
C LEU A 87 3.42 -5.20 2.16
N ARG A 88 3.56 -4.03 2.79
CA ARG A 88 4.74 -3.19 2.64
C ARG A 88 6.02 -3.87 3.16
N THR A 89 5.96 -4.46 4.34
CA THR A 89 7.12 -5.16 4.94
C THR A 89 7.58 -6.30 4.04
N VAL A 90 6.64 -7.04 3.47
CA VAL A 90 6.93 -8.12 2.50
C VAL A 90 7.59 -7.56 1.23
N ARG A 91 7.07 -6.46 0.66
CA ARG A 91 7.68 -5.83 -0.52
C ARG A 91 9.07 -5.25 -0.26
N GLN A 92 9.28 -4.67 0.93
CA GLN A 92 10.58 -4.16 1.34
C GLN A 92 11.58 -5.29 1.52
N TYR A 93 11.16 -6.40 2.14
CA TYR A 93 11.96 -7.61 2.26
C TYR A 93 12.36 -8.16 0.89
N ILE A 94 11.41 -8.28 -0.04
CA ILE A 94 11.65 -8.74 -1.42
C ILE A 94 12.67 -7.82 -2.12
N SER A 95 12.46 -6.50 -2.05
CA SER A 95 13.35 -5.51 -2.69
C SER A 95 14.75 -5.50 -2.05
N GLY A 96 14.85 -5.68 -0.74
CA GLY A 96 16.11 -5.64 0.00
C GLY A 96 17.01 -6.85 -0.27
N GLN A 97 16.43 -8.04 -0.39
CA GLN A 97 17.20 -9.27 -0.66
C GLN A 97 17.59 -9.39 -2.15
N GLY A 98 16.76 -8.89 -3.07
CA GLY A 98 17.08 -8.87 -4.50
C GLY A 98 18.33 -8.02 -4.85
N ALA A 99 18.65 -7.01 -4.04
CA ALA A 99 19.86 -6.19 -4.21
C ALA A 99 21.13 -6.87 -3.67
N GLY A 100 21.00 -7.84 -2.76
CA GLY A 100 22.12 -8.51 -2.08
C GLY A 100 22.69 -9.74 -2.81
N GLN A 101 22.00 -10.24 -3.85
CA GLN A 101 22.40 -11.44 -4.61
C GLN A 101 23.05 -11.16 -5.98
N ALA A 102 23.35 -9.90 -6.31
CA ALA A 102 24.28 -9.61 -7.41
C ALA A 102 25.72 -9.87 -6.92
N ALA A 103 26.38 -10.86 -7.52
CA ALA A 103 27.68 -11.42 -7.15
C ALA A 103 28.78 -10.40 -6.74
N PRO A 104 29.73 -10.81 -5.87
CA PRO A 104 30.84 -9.98 -5.42
C PRO A 104 31.84 -9.80 -6.57
N SER A 105 31.74 -8.69 -7.30
CA SER A 105 32.78 -8.29 -8.23
C SER A 105 33.92 -7.65 -7.43
N ALA A 106 34.94 -8.46 -7.16
CA ALA A 106 36.21 -8.03 -6.60
C ALA A 106 36.84 -6.95 -7.50
N ASN A 107 36.97 -5.72 -6.99
CA ASN A 107 38.14 -4.86 -7.20
C ASN A 107 38.06 -3.56 -6.39
N GLY A 108 39.04 -3.39 -5.49
CA GLY A 108 39.70 -2.10 -5.26
C GLY A 108 39.10 -1.17 -4.18
N PRO A 109 39.83 -0.92 -3.08
CA PRO A 109 39.45 0.07 -2.09
C PRO A 109 40.11 1.42 -2.41
N ALA A 110 39.31 2.47 -2.59
CA ALA A 110 39.77 3.84 -2.35
C ALA A 110 38.58 4.82 -2.33
N ARG A 111 38.28 5.30 -1.12
CA ARG A 111 38.28 6.74 -0.81
C ARG A 111 37.27 7.61 -1.58
N ALA A 112 36.17 7.97 -0.92
CA ALA A 112 35.89 9.36 -0.52
C ALA A 112 34.41 9.51 -0.10
N GLU A 113 34.23 9.89 1.16
CA GLU A 113 33.27 10.93 1.58
C GLU A 113 31.86 10.86 0.97
N GLN A 114 31.06 9.87 1.38
CA GLN A 114 29.61 10.04 1.29
C GLN A 114 29.15 10.92 2.45
N ARG A 115 29.10 12.22 2.12
CA ARG A 115 28.41 13.25 2.88
C ARG A 115 27.01 12.75 3.21
N VAL A 116 26.71 12.77 4.51
CA VAL A 116 25.36 12.70 5.05
C VAL A 116 24.55 13.84 4.43
N HIS A 117 23.75 13.52 3.41
CA HIS A 117 22.68 14.40 2.96
C HIS A 117 21.55 14.25 3.97
N THR A 118 21.58 15.08 5.01
CA THR A 118 20.41 15.33 5.86
C THR A 118 19.41 16.09 5.00
N THR A 119 18.48 15.38 4.36
CA THR A 119 17.37 15.98 3.62
C THR A 119 16.50 16.73 4.61
N GLU A 120 16.55 18.06 4.56
CA GLU A 120 15.59 18.93 5.23
C GLU A 120 14.15 18.58 4.85
N PRO A 121 13.18 18.87 5.73
CA PRO A 121 11.95 18.11 5.79
C PRO A 121 11.02 18.40 4.60
N ASP A 122 10.32 17.34 4.25
CA ASP A 122 9.32 17.08 3.21
C ASP A 122 8.12 18.06 3.07
N HIS A 123 8.22 19.31 3.54
CA HIS A 123 7.12 20.29 3.53
C HIS A 123 6.58 20.58 2.12
N SER A 124 7.46 20.55 1.11
CA SER A 124 7.13 20.84 -0.28
C SER A 124 6.23 19.79 -0.94
N GLU A 125 6.25 18.54 -0.47
CA GLU A 125 5.52 17.45 -1.12
C GLU A 125 4.03 17.47 -0.74
N GLY A 126 3.71 17.65 0.55
CA GLY A 126 2.32 17.83 1.02
C GLY A 126 1.60 19.00 0.34
N ALA A 127 2.31 20.11 0.12
CA ALA A 127 1.77 21.27 -0.58
C ALA A 127 1.39 20.96 -2.04
N ARG A 128 2.18 20.14 -2.74
CA ARG A 128 1.87 19.69 -4.12
C ARG A 128 0.57 18.92 -4.18
N TYR A 129 0.34 18.01 -3.24
CA TYR A 129 -0.92 17.26 -3.17
C TYR A 129 -2.13 18.17 -2.95
N LEU A 130 -2.01 19.17 -2.07
CA LEU A 130 -3.09 20.14 -1.85
C LEU A 130 -3.36 21.04 -3.05
N VAL A 131 -2.32 21.43 -3.80
CA VAL A 131 -2.50 22.16 -5.06
C VAL A 131 -3.28 21.33 -6.07
N THR A 132 -2.93 20.05 -6.23
CA THR A 132 -3.65 19.11 -7.11
C THR A 132 -5.10 18.97 -6.69
N LEU A 133 -5.37 18.75 -5.40
CA LEU A 133 -6.73 18.64 -4.86
C LEU A 133 -7.53 19.94 -5.06
N ALA A 134 -6.93 21.10 -4.80
CA ALA A 134 -7.58 22.39 -4.98
C ALA A 134 -8.01 22.62 -6.44
N ASN A 135 -7.17 22.25 -7.41
CA ASN A 135 -7.51 22.36 -8.82
C ASN A 135 -8.69 21.47 -9.21
N LEU A 136 -8.75 20.24 -8.70
CA LEU A 136 -9.89 19.34 -8.94
C LEU A 136 -11.19 19.88 -8.34
N LEU A 137 -11.13 20.39 -7.10
CA LEU A 137 -12.29 20.97 -6.41
C LEU A 137 -12.82 22.22 -7.13
N ARG A 138 -11.92 23.09 -7.63
CA ARG A 138 -12.31 24.24 -8.47
C ARG A 138 -13.00 23.80 -9.76
N GLY A 139 -12.53 22.71 -10.38
CA GLY A 139 -13.19 22.08 -11.52
C GLY A 139 -14.63 21.61 -11.21
N GLN A 140 -14.94 21.35 -9.94
CA GLN A 140 -16.28 21.04 -9.44
C GLN A 140 -17.08 22.28 -8.97
N LYS A 141 -16.61 23.49 -9.31
CA LYS A 141 -17.21 24.77 -8.90
C LYS A 141 -17.23 25.01 -7.39
N LEU A 142 -16.30 24.40 -6.64
CA LEU A 142 -16.11 24.67 -5.22
C LEU A 142 -15.09 25.78 -5.02
N VAL A 143 -15.26 26.56 -3.95
CA VAL A 143 -14.31 27.60 -3.56
C VAL A 143 -13.26 26.98 -2.65
N THR A 144 -12.00 27.23 -2.96
CA THR A 144 -10.85 26.67 -2.22
C THR A 144 -9.93 27.81 -1.77
N GLU A 145 -9.66 27.88 -0.48
CA GLU A 145 -8.83 28.90 0.14
C GLU A 145 -7.65 28.23 0.88
N PRO A 146 -6.39 28.48 0.50
CA PRO A 146 -5.25 27.97 1.25
C PRO A 146 -5.17 28.69 2.60
N VAL A 147 -5.19 27.91 3.69
CA VAL A 147 -5.07 28.44 5.06
C VAL A 147 -3.62 28.37 5.55
N SER A 148 -2.89 27.34 5.13
CA SER A 148 -1.45 27.18 5.34
C SER A 148 -0.88 26.27 4.25
N GLU A 149 0.44 26.07 4.23
CA GLU A 149 1.11 25.18 3.27
C GLU A 149 0.53 23.75 3.24
N ARG A 150 0.02 23.27 4.37
CA ARG A 150 -0.54 21.93 4.53
C ARG A 150 -2.03 21.92 4.85
N ARG A 151 -2.73 23.03 4.65
CA ARG A 151 -4.16 23.14 4.96
C ARG A 151 -4.92 23.95 3.93
N LEU A 152 -6.02 23.35 3.46
CA LEU A 152 -6.95 23.92 2.51
C LEU A 152 -8.34 24.01 3.14
N ARG A 153 -8.99 25.17 3.04
CA ARG A 153 -10.41 25.33 3.36
C ARG A 153 -11.21 25.24 2.07
N VAL A 154 -12.32 24.51 2.13
CA VAL A 154 -13.22 24.30 0.98
C VAL A 154 -14.64 24.70 1.36
N THR A 155 -15.29 25.50 0.53
CA THR A 155 -16.69 25.93 0.71
C THR A 155 -17.48 25.80 -0.59
N THR A 156 -18.81 25.78 -0.48
CA THR A 156 -19.74 25.86 -1.63
C THR A 156 -19.97 27.29 -2.10
N GLY A 157 -19.59 28.29 -1.30
CA GLY A 157 -19.78 29.71 -1.56
C GLY A 157 -19.12 30.57 -0.47
N PRO A 158 -19.10 31.91 -0.64
CA PRO A 158 -18.42 32.82 0.28
C PRO A 158 -18.98 32.79 1.71
N ASP A 159 -20.31 32.65 1.85
CA ASP A 159 -20.99 32.67 3.16
C ASP A 159 -21.33 31.26 3.68
N SER A 160 -20.88 30.21 2.99
CA SER A 160 -21.19 28.83 3.37
C SER A 160 -20.23 28.30 4.44
N ARG A 161 -20.73 27.41 5.30
CA ARG A 161 -19.87 26.60 6.17
C ARG A 161 -18.90 25.80 5.31
N GLY A 162 -17.63 25.81 5.71
CA GLY A 162 -16.56 25.13 4.99
C GLY A 162 -16.01 23.95 5.77
N VAL A 163 -15.34 23.07 5.04
CA VAL A 163 -14.55 21.98 5.62
C VAL A 163 -13.06 22.30 5.46
N ALA A 164 -12.27 21.92 6.46
CA ALA A 164 -10.82 22.01 6.38
C ALA A 164 -10.23 20.65 6.01
N ILE A 165 -9.36 20.64 5.01
CA ILE A 165 -8.55 19.51 4.59
C ILE A 165 -7.10 19.80 4.92
N GLU A 166 -6.42 18.85 5.51
CA GLU A 166 -4.98 18.87 5.74
C GLU A 166 -4.31 17.74 4.95
N CYS A 167 -3.05 17.93 4.61
CA CYS A 167 -2.23 16.88 4.00
C CYS A 167 -1.03 16.61 4.91
N ASN A 168 -1.02 15.43 5.51
CA ASN A 168 -0.04 15.04 6.52
C ASN A 168 0.52 13.65 6.21
N ARG A 169 1.74 13.41 6.70
CA ARG A 169 2.31 12.07 6.71
C ARG A 169 1.68 11.23 7.80
N ARG A 170 1.25 10.02 7.45
CA ARG A 170 0.71 9.07 8.40
C ARG A 170 1.78 8.04 8.76
N THR A 171 2.26 8.08 10.00
CA THR A 171 3.35 7.21 10.47
C THR A 171 3.01 5.73 10.40
N SER A 172 1.73 5.36 10.61
CA SER A 172 1.28 3.96 10.47
C SER A 172 1.37 3.43 9.04
N ASP A 173 1.39 4.33 8.05
CA ASP A 173 1.32 4.01 6.62
C ASP A 173 2.66 4.34 5.95
N ASP A 174 3.76 4.14 6.68
CA ASP A 174 5.14 4.44 6.29
C ASP A 174 5.37 5.90 5.87
N GLY A 175 4.75 6.82 6.60
CA GLY A 175 4.89 8.23 6.28
C GLY A 175 4.33 8.60 4.89
N ARG A 176 3.48 7.77 4.29
CA ARG A 176 2.72 8.17 3.10
C ARG A 176 1.92 9.43 3.40
N TRP A 177 1.73 10.21 2.35
CA TRP A 177 0.88 11.38 2.42
C TRP A 177 -0.59 10.97 2.39
N TRP A 178 -1.34 11.52 3.32
CA TRP A 178 -2.77 11.31 3.46
C TRP A 178 -3.47 12.65 3.57
N PHE A 179 -4.65 12.72 2.96
CA PHE A 179 -5.58 13.78 3.28
C PHE A 179 -6.29 13.46 4.59
N SER A 180 -6.48 14.47 5.44
CA SER A 180 -7.23 14.38 6.68
C SER A 180 -8.20 15.56 6.81
N TRP A 181 -9.29 15.40 7.56
CA TRP A 181 -10.06 16.54 8.04
C TRP A 181 -9.21 17.38 9.01
N GLY A 182 -9.52 18.67 9.13
CA GLY A 182 -8.97 19.52 10.19
C GLY A 182 -9.29 18.91 11.56
N GLY A 183 -8.25 18.49 12.29
CA GLY A 183 -8.40 17.70 13.53
C GLY A 183 -7.87 16.26 13.43
N GLY A 184 -7.25 15.86 12.31
CA GLY A 184 -6.45 14.64 12.21
C GLY A 184 -7.22 13.35 11.87
N VAL A 185 -8.49 13.46 11.44
CA VAL A 185 -9.26 12.30 10.96
C VAL A 185 -8.87 12.00 9.51
N TRP A 186 -8.28 10.84 9.26
CA TRP A 186 -7.78 10.42 7.95
C TRP A 186 -8.91 10.13 6.94
N LEU A 187 -8.70 10.51 5.68
CA LEU A 187 -9.67 10.36 4.58
C LEU A 187 -9.24 9.30 3.60
N CYS A 188 -8.16 9.56 2.89
CA CYS A 188 -7.62 8.74 1.82
C CYS A 188 -6.17 9.13 1.56
N GLU A 189 -5.47 8.26 0.83
CA GLU A 189 -4.10 8.53 0.37
C GLU A 189 -4.06 9.75 -0.55
N ALA A 190 -2.99 10.55 -0.44
CA ALA A 190 -2.85 11.79 -1.20
C ALA A 190 -2.65 11.56 -2.71
N ASP A 191 -2.17 10.37 -3.09
CA ASP A 191 -2.03 9.93 -4.48
C ASP A 191 -3.39 9.62 -5.14
N ASN A 192 -4.49 9.59 -4.38
CA ASN A 192 -5.86 9.36 -4.88
C ASN A 192 -6.76 10.59 -4.67
N PRO A 193 -6.44 11.76 -5.24
CA PRO A 193 -7.13 13.01 -4.92
C PRO A 193 -8.60 13.03 -5.38
N THR A 194 -8.98 12.20 -6.36
CA THR A 194 -10.39 12.04 -6.78
C THR A 194 -11.25 11.47 -5.66
N GLU A 195 -10.71 10.57 -4.82
CA GLU A 195 -11.43 10.03 -3.66
C GLU A 195 -11.67 11.14 -2.63
N ALA A 196 -10.65 11.96 -2.36
CA ALA A 196 -10.78 13.12 -1.48
C ALA A 196 -11.88 14.08 -1.96
N VAL A 197 -12.00 14.32 -3.27
CA VAL A 197 -13.09 15.15 -3.84
C VAL A 197 -14.47 14.57 -3.51
N VAL A 198 -14.65 13.25 -3.62
CA VAL A 198 -15.92 12.59 -3.28
C VAL A 198 -16.26 12.79 -1.80
N GLN A 199 -15.29 12.57 -0.91
CA GLN A 199 -15.47 12.73 0.53
C GLN A 199 -15.75 14.19 0.91
N VAL A 200 -15.04 15.16 0.32
CA VAL A 200 -15.29 16.61 0.52
C VAL A 200 -16.72 16.99 0.10
N LYS A 201 -17.19 16.52 -1.05
CA LYS A 201 -18.55 16.79 -1.51
C LYS A 201 -19.62 16.16 -0.62
N ALA A 202 -19.34 15.00 -0.02
CA ALA A 202 -20.24 14.38 0.95
C ALA A 202 -20.27 15.22 2.25
N ALA A 203 -19.11 15.60 2.79
CA ALA A 203 -19.02 16.41 4.00
C ALA A 203 -19.68 17.78 3.86
N LEU A 204 -19.48 18.48 2.73
CA LEU A 204 -20.11 19.77 2.45
C LEU A 204 -21.64 19.69 2.43
N ARG A 205 -22.21 18.58 1.94
CA ARG A 205 -23.66 18.36 1.98
C ARG A 205 -24.18 18.21 3.41
N THR A 206 -23.41 17.57 4.29
CA THR A 206 -23.77 17.40 5.70
C THR A 206 -23.71 18.72 6.47
N VAL A 207 -22.69 19.56 6.24
CA VAL A 207 -22.52 20.83 7.00
C VAL A 207 -23.32 22.00 6.43
N GLY A 208 -23.72 21.92 5.16
CA GLY A 208 -24.52 22.93 4.46
C GLY A 208 -26.03 22.68 4.48
N ALA A 209 -26.49 21.57 5.07
CA ALA A 209 -27.91 21.35 5.33
C ALA A 209 -28.37 22.32 6.44
N PRO A 210 -29.41 23.15 6.20
CA PRO A 210 -29.97 24.04 7.21
C PRO A 210 -30.59 23.27 8.38
#